data_AF-A0A948Q8M5-F1
#
_entry.id   AF-A0A948Q8M5-F1
#
_cell.length_a   1.000
_cell.length_b   1.000
_cell.length_c   1.000
_cell.angle_alpha   90.00
_cell.angle_beta   90.00
_cell.angle_gamma   90.00
#
_symmetry.space_group_name_H-M   'P 1'
#
loop_
_entity.id
_entity.type
_entity.pdbx_description
1 polymer ?
#
loop_
_entity_poly.entity_id
_entity_poly.type
_entity_poly.pdbx_seq_one_letter_code
_entity_poly.pdbx_strand_id
1 'polypeptide(L)' 'MRDGKWLPCRYDSKDIFEKDYPKIDLAGMEVKCPGCGIAVSLSRKNVANKSAGWCRKCNRAVNI' A
#
# COMPACT_ATOMS: atom_id res chain seq x y z
N MET A 1 10.26 -10.43 -6.54
CA MET A 1 9.29 -9.47 -5.97
C MET A 1 9.20 -8.29 -6.91
N ARG A 2 8.00 -7.77 -7.20
CA ARG A 2 7.83 -6.60 -8.08
C ARG A 2 8.09 -5.33 -7.29
N ASP A 3 8.67 -4.32 -7.93
CA ASP A 3 8.80 -2.99 -7.34
C ASP A 3 7.41 -2.33 -7.27
N GLY A 4 7.02 -1.91 -6.07
CA GLY A 4 5.79 -1.17 -5.86
C GLY A 4 5.96 0.29 -6.30
N LYS A 5 4.84 0.94 -6.55
CA LYS A 5 4.76 2.38 -6.79
C LYS A 5 4.19 3.08 -5.57
N TRP A 6 4.67 4.29 -5.29
CA TRP A 6 4.02 5.12 -4.28
C TRP A 6 2.66 5.57 -4.78
N LEU A 7 1.68 5.47 -3.89
CA LEU A 7 0.41 6.11 -4.11
C LEU A 7 0.57 7.64 -4.02
N PRO A 8 -0.29 8.42 -4.70
CA PRO A 8 -0.19 9.88 -4.73
C PRO A 8 -0.24 10.51 -3.32
N CYS A 9 0.34 11.70 -3.14
CA CYS A 9 0.58 12.38 -1.85
C CYS A 9 -0.64 12.54 -0.91
N ARG A 10 -1.87 12.29 -1.37
CA ARG A 10 -3.04 12.19 -0.50
C ARG A 10 -2.88 11.11 0.58
N TYR A 11 -2.01 10.13 0.37
CA TYR A 11 -1.77 9.00 1.28
C TYR A 11 -0.48 9.12 2.11
N ASP A 12 -0.06 10.32 2.49
CA ASP A 12 0.99 10.54 3.52
C ASP A 12 0.46 10.33 4.96
N SER A 13 -0.86 10.13 5.14
CA SER A 13 -1.49 9.80 6.42
C SER A 13 -2.16 8.43 6.39
N LYS A 14 -1.81 7.58 7.38
CA LYS A 14 -2.34 6.21 7.50
C LYS A 14 -3.86 6.18 7.62
N ASP A 15 -4.46 7.11 8.37
CA ASP A 15 -5.91 7.23 8.52
C ASP A 15 -6.65 7.45 7.20
N ILE A 16 -6.10 8.31 6.32
CA ILE A 16 -6.68 8.56 4.99
C ILE A 16 -6.58 7.28 4.14
N PHE A 17 -5.42 6.62 4.19
CA PHE A 17 -5.22 5.35 3.50
C PHE A 17 -6.20 4.27 3.96
N GLU A 18 -6.41 4.11 5.26
CA GLU A 18 -7.34 3.11 5.81
C GLU A 18 -8.80 3.43 5.47
N LYS A 19 -9.15 4.71 5.34
CA LYS A 19 -10.48 5.16 4.91
C LYS A 19 -10.74 4.87 3.43
N ASP A 20 -9.75 5.13 2.56
CA ASP A 20 -9.84 4.87 1.12
C ASP A 20 -9.70 3.38 0.76
N TYR A 21 -8.96 2.62 1.57
CA TYR A 21 -8.75 1.17 1.42
C TYR A 21 -9.33 0.38 2.62
N PRO A 22 -10.67 0.37 2.77
CA PRO A 22 -11.31 -0.23 3.94
C PRO A 22 -11.30 -1.76 3.91
N LYS A 23 -11.17 -2.39 2.73
CA LYS A 23 -11.21 -3.84 2.60
C LYS A 23 -9.84 -4.45 2.88
N ILE A 24 -9.83 -5.57 3.59
CA ILE A 24 -8.62 -6.35 3.86
C ILE A 24 -8.60 -7.57 2.92
N ASP A 25 -7.49 -7.78 2.25
CA ASP A 25 -7.25 -8.90 1.35
C ASP A 25 -6.05 -9.71 1.87
N LEU A 26 -6.34 -10.87 2.46
CA LEU A 26 -5.34 -11.74 3.07
C LEU A 26 -4.49 -12.49 2.02
N ALA A 27 -4.95 -12.52 0.76
CA ALA A 27 -4.19 -13.02 -0.40
C ALA A 27 -3.35 -11.92 -1.08
N GLY A 28 -3.18 -10.77 -0.41
CA GLY A 28 -2.49 -9.59 -0.95
C GLY A 28 -1.04 -9.89 -1.34
N MET A 29 -0.67 -9.48 -2.56
CA MET A 29 0.68 -9.65 -3.10
C MET A 29 1.70 -8.80 -2.33
N GLU A 30 2.93 -9.26 -2.19
CA GLU A 30 4.02 -8.45 -1.63
C GLU A 30 4.81 -7.72 -2.73
N VAL A 31 5.02 -6.43 -2.52
CA VAL A 31 5.83 -5.58 -3.40
C VAL A 31 6.96 -4.93 -2.63
N LYS A 32 8.03 -4.55 -3.33
CA LYS A 32 9.15 -3.84 -2.71
C LYS A 32 8.81 -2.36 -2.61
N CYS A 33 8.96 -1.75 -1.44
CA CYS A 33 8.78 -0.31 -1.28
C CYS A 33 9.85 0.44 -2.08
N PRO A 34 9.49 1.39 -2.97
CA PRO A 34 10.47 2.09 -3.81
C PRO A 34 11.40 3.02 -3.03
N GLY A 35 11.03 3.41 -1.80
CA GLY A 35 11.88 4.25 -0.94
C GLY A 35 12.91 3.47 -0.12
N CYS A 36 12.47 2.43 0.59
CA CYS A 36 13.32 1.73 1.57
C CYS A 36 13.73 0.32 1.15
N GLY A 37 13.19 -0.20 0.04
CA GLY A 37 13.50 -1.53 -0.46
C GLY A 37 12.92 -2.69 0.36
N ILE A 38 12.11 -2.42 1.38
CA ILE A 38 11.49 -3.46 2.23
C ILE A 38 10.26 -4.03 1.52
N ALA A 39 9.98 -5.32 1.73
CA ALA A 39 8.75 -5.95 1.29
C ALA A 39 7.53 -5.36 2.03
N VAL A 40 6.51 -4.97 1.28
CA VAL A 40 5.24 -4.43 1.77
C VAL A 40 4.11 -5.27 1.20
N SER A 41 3.31 -5.84 2.09
CA SER A 41 2.15 -6.65 1.72
C SER A 41 0.99 -5.74 1.31
N LEU A 42 0.49 -5.92 0.08
CA LEU A 42 -0.67 -5.23 -0.48
C LEU A 42 -1.97 -5.82 0.06
N SER A 43 -2.13 -5.78 1.38
CA SER A 43 -3.21 -6.42 2.12
C SER A 43 -4.49 -5.59 2.20
N ARG A 44 -4.55 -4.42 1.55
CA ARG A 44 -5.71 -3.54 1.58
C ARG A 44 -6.25 -3.30 0.17
N LYS A 45 -7.56 -3.26 0.01
CA LYS A 45 -8.25 -2.99 -1.26
C LYS A 45 -9.20 -1.80 -1.13
N ASN A 46 -9.25 -0.98 -2.18
CA ASN A 46 -10.25 0.08 -2.29
C ASN A 46 -11.53 -0.43 -2.98
N VAL A 47 -12.51 0.46 -3.10
CA VAL A 47 -13.81 0.15 -3.75
C VAL A 47 -13.65 -0.23 -5.23
N ALA A 48 -12.59 0.27 -5.89
CA ALA A 48 -12.25 -0.06 -7.27
C ALA A 48 -11.37 -1.33 -7.40
N ASN A 49 -11.30 -2.17 -6.35
CA ASN A 49 -10.49 -3.39 -6.28
C ASN A 49 -8.98 -3.20 -6.51
N LYS A 50 -8.47 -1.97 -6.38
CA LYS A 50 -7.02 -1.71 -6.40
C LYS A 50 -6.41 -2.15 -5.07
N SER A 51 -5.32 -2.91 -5.14
CA SER A 51 -4.61 -3.41 -3.96
C SER A 51 -3.48 -2.45 -3.58
N ALA A 52 -3.36 -2.16 -2.30
CA ALA A 52 -2.37 -1.29 -1.73
C ALA A 52 -1.90 -1.81 -0.36
N GLY A 53 -0.72 -1.38 0.04
CA GLY A 53 -0.10 -1.72 1.32
C GLY A 53 0.51 -0.48 1.94
N TRP A 54 0.70 -0.52 3.26
CA TRP A 54 1.32 0.58 3.99
C TRP A 54 2.75 0.25 4.36
N CYS A 55 3.70 1.06 3.90
CA CYS A 55 5.09 0.95 4.33
C CYS A 55 5.29 1.68 5.66
N ARG A 56 5.54 0.95 6.74
CA ARG A 56 5.79 1.55 8.08
C ARG A 56 7.09 2.37 8.14
N LYS A 57 8.13 1.99 7.40
CA LYS A 57 9.44 2.69 7.43
C LYS A 57 9.43 4.01 6.66
N CYS A 58 8.74 4.05 5.51
CA CYS A 58 8.58 5.27 4.72
C CYS A 58 7.33 6.06 5.09
N ASN A 59 6.51 5.53 6.01
CA ASN A 59 5.20 6.05 6.39
C ASN A 59 4.33 6.45 5.17
N ARG A 60 4.32 5.59 4.15
CA ARG A 60 3.65 5.85 2.86
C ARG A 60 2.94 4.63 2.33
N ALA A 61 1.82 4.88 1.66
CA ALA A 61 1.10 3.85 0.94
C ALA A 61 1.79 3.50 -0.39
N VAL A 62 1.83 2.21 -0.70
CA VAL A 62 2.38 1.64 -1.93
C VAL A 62 1.33 0.78 -2.60
N ASN A 63 1.32 0.79 -3.93
CA ASN A 63 0.52 -0.11 -4.74
C ASN A 63 1.42 -0.80 -5.77
N ILE A 64 0.80 -1.64 -6.60
CA ILE A 64 1.40 -2.14 -7.84
C ILE A 64 0.99 -1.26 -9.04
#